data_AF-A0A842R623-F1
#
_entry.id   AF-A0A842R623-F1
#
_cell.length_a   1.000
_cell.length_b   1.000
_cell.length_c   1.000
_cell.angle_alpha   90.00
_cell.angle_beta   90.00
_cell.angle_gamma   90.00
#
_symmetry.space_group_name_H-M   'P 1'
#
loop_
_entity.id
_entity.type
_entity.pdbx_description
1 polymer ?
#
loop_
_entity_poly.entity_id
_entity_poly.type
_entity_poly.pdbx_seq_one_letter_code
_entity_poly.pdbx_strand_id
1 'polypeptide(L)'
;MDKSNSGNPDILEKFKKEKRTVDKLYKPYKALKRPVKYEIPGEKKQQLISIYSEIIKVHIDAYREKFKNHFSRCKTPIISFDVEEIFNEIICVMGIRIAPDLSYEIYMDAPTGRPGKKRTKTAMNHVMNWIKQTKGTPVILIHGFNKNETASIDILKKKGKVINTQLELREIIKEGNEFGIEKENLHDFQDCVGFQTRACTFLKHARDFPELPKKKLVFLWPHQAKICITHASKGEPFRRCTLCEKPQDMFLYCLEDAFTTVLVHVLHESWECQVMAEKAKSQA
;
A
#
# COMPACT_ATOMS: atom_id res chain seq x y z
N MET A 1 24.88 1.07 33.61
CA MET A 1 25.58 0.36 32.53
C MET A 1 24.85 0.66 31.24
N ASP A 2 25.62 1.25 30.33
CA ASP A 2 25.33 1.99 29.10
C ASP A 2 23.95 1.82 28.42
N LYS A 3 23.21 2.93 28.43
CA LYS A 3 22.26 3.28 27.36
C LYS A 3 22.80 4.49 26.58
N SER A 4 24.05 4.41 26.13
CA SER A 4 24.54 5.26 25.04
C SER A 4 23.95 4.69 23.74
N ASN A 5 22.65 4.95 23.54
CA ASN A 5 22.01 4.76 22.25
C ASN A 5 22.55 5.86 21.32
N SER A 6 23.79 5.70 20.89
CA SER A 6 24.50 6.56 19.96
C SER A 6 23.92 6.30 18.58
N GLY A 7 22.70 6.78 18.36
CA GLY A 7 22.01 6.65 17.09
C GLY A 7 22.92 7.12 15.95
N ASN A 8 22.86 6.42 14.81
CA ASN A 8 23.71 6.70 13.66
C ASN A 8 23.63 8.21 13.30
N PRO A 9 24.71 8.99 13.52
CA PRO A 9 24.66 10.45 13.40
C PRO A 9 24.30 10.91 11.98
N ASP A 10 24.61 10.11 10.96
CA ASP A 10 24.27 10.36 9.56
C ASP A 10 22.74 10.31 9.32
N ILE A 11 22.04 9.34 9.92
CA ILE A 11 20.57 9.23 9.81
C ILE A 11 19.89 10.46 10.44
N LEU A 12 20.38 10.89 11.60
CA LEU A 12 19.80 12.04 12.29
C LEU A 12 20.02 13.35 11.52
N GLU A 13 21.18 13.52 10.88
CA GLU A 13 21.47 14.68 10.04
C GLU A 13 20.62 14.68 8.76
N LYS A 14 20.56 13.54 8.05
CA LYS A 14 19.70 13.36 6.87
C LYS A 14 18.22 13.62 7.22
N PHE A 15 17.74 13.16 8.36
CA PHE A 15 16.38 13.45 8.83
C PHE A 15 16.14 14.94 9.12
N LYS A 16 17.10 15.63 9.77
CA LYS A 16 17.00 17.08 10.00
C LYS A 16 16.91 17.84 8.68
N LYS A 17 17.67 17.42 7.67
CA LYS A 17 17.65 18.00 6.31
C LYS A 17 16.30 17.76 5.62
N GLU A 18 15.77 16.54 5.69
CA GLU A 18 14.46 16.19 5.13
C GLU A 18 13.35 17.02 5.78
N LYS A 19 13.34 17.10 7.11
CA LYS A 19 12.38 17.90 7.86
C LYS A 19 12.41 19.37 7.46
N ARG A 20 13.60 19.99 7.37
CA ARG A 20 13.74 21.39 6.93
C ARG A 20 13.20 21.60 5.52
N THR A 21 13.45 20.64 4.63
CA THR A 21 12.97 20.69 3.24
C THR A 21 11.45 20.61 3.18
N VAL A 22 10.85 19.65 3.88
CA VAL A 22 9.38 19.51 3.97
C VAL A 22 8.74 20.74 4.59
N ASP A 23 9.30 21.27 5.70
CA ASP A 23 8.78 22.47 6.35
C ASP A 23 8.82 23.68 5.39
N LYS A 24 9.90 23.84 4.61
CA LYS A 24 10.03 24.91 3.61
C LYS A 24 9.00 24.76 2.49
N LEU A 25 8.81 23.55 1.97
CA LEU A 25 7.85 23.28 0.90
C LEU A 25 6.42 23.40 1.38
N TYR A 26 6.13 23.02 2.63
CA TYR A 26 4.79 23.08 3.23
C TYR A 26 4.34 24.50 3.58
N LYS A 27 5.27 25.43 3.88
CA LYS A 27 4.96 26.83 4.22
C LYS A 27 4.06 27.53 3.18
N PRO A 28 4.38 27.52 1.86
CA PRO A 28 3.49 28.02 0.83
C PRO A 28 2.09 27.39 0.87
N TYR A 29 1.99 26.07 1.08
CA TYR A 29 0.69 25.39 1.17
C TYR A 29 -0.16 25.88 2.34
N LYS A 30 0.45 26.09 3.51
CA LYS A 30 -0.24 26.63 4.68
C LYS A 30 -0.75 28.06 4.44
N ALA A 31 -0.05 28.84 3.62
CA ALA A 31 -0.41 30.22 3.29
C ALA A 31 -1.50 30.34 2.21
N LEU A 32 -1.79 29.27 1.46
CA LEU A 32 -2.89 29.26 0.50
C LEU A 32 -4.23 29.33 1.24
N LYS A 33 -4.96 30.44 1.08
CA LYS A 33 -6.35 30.59 1.57
C LYS A 33 -7.33 29.66 0.84
N ARG A 34 -6.95 29.12 -0.33
CA ARG A 34 -7.76 28.19 -1.12
C ARG A 34 -7.35 26.75 -0.82
N PRO A 35 -8.31 25.81 -0.77
CA PRO A 35 -7.98 24.41 -0.55
C PRO A 35 -7.12 23.87 -1.69
N VAL A 36 -6.07 23.13 -1.33
CA VAL A 36 -5.29 22.35 -2.30
C VAL A 36 -6.24 21.39 -3.01
N LYS A 37 -6.30 21.45 -4.33
CA LYS A 37 -7.00 20.44 -5.12
C LYS A 37 -6.10 19.20 -5.17
N TYR A 38 -6.62 18.06 -4.74
CA TYR A 38 -5.96 16.76 -4.93
C TYR A 38 -6.37 16.07 -6.23
N GLU A 39 -7.12 16.79 -7.07
CA GLU A 39 -7.52 16.33 -8.39
C GLU A 39 -6.29 16.12 -9.27
N ILE A 40 -6.18 14.94 -9.87
CA ILE A 40 -5.15 14.62 -10.85
C ILE A 40 -5.80 14.69 -12.23
N PRO A 41 -5.32 15.58 -13.13
CA PRO A 41 -5.86 15.67 -14.48
C PRO A 41 -5.85 14.33 -15.19
N GLY A 42 -6.84 14.07 -16.05
CA GLY A 42 -7.01 12.77 -16.72
C GLY A 42 -5.76 12.30 -17.48
N GLU A 43 -5.10 13.20 -18.22
CA GLU A 43 -3.84 12.91 -18.92
C GLU A 43 -2.71 12.50 -17.95
N LYS A 44 -2.56 13.20 -16.82
CA LYS A 44 -1.54 12.92 -15.80
C LYS A 44 -1.83 11.60 -15.10
N LYS A 45 -3.10 11.32 -14.82
CA LYS A 45 -3.54 10.04 -14.28
C LYS A 45 -3.15 8.89 -15.21
N GLN A 46 -3.38 9.02 -16.51
CA GLN A 46 -3.00 7.98 -17.48
C GLN A 46 -1.48 7.81 -17.58
N GLN A 47 -0.72 8.91 -17.52
CA GLN A 47 0.75 8.85 -17.47
C GLN A 47 1.24 8.09 -16.24
N LEU A 48 0.70 8.39 -15.05
CA LEU A 48 1.05 7.69 -13.81
C LEU A 48 0.67 6.21 -13.88
N ILE A 49 -0.53 5.87 -14.35
CA ILE A 49 -0.96 4.47 -14.54
C ILE A 49 -0.03 3.73 -15.51
N SER A 50 0.44 4.37 -16.59
CA SER A 50 1.39 3.75 -17.51
C SER A 50 2.73 3.45 -16.83
N ILE A 51 3.26 4.39 -16.03
CA ILE A 51 4.50 4.20 -15.28
C ILE A 51 4.34 3.07 -14.26
N TYR A 52 3.24 3.08 -13.51
CA TYR A 52 2.96 2.08 -12.48
C TYR A 52 2.68 0.70 -13.06
N SER A 53 2.09 0.64 -14.26
CA SER A 53 1.88 -0.62 -14.98
C SER A 53 3.20 -1.34 -15.23
N GLU A 54 4.24 -0.64 -15.67
CA GLU A 54 5.56 -1.27 -15.89
C GLU A 54 6.19 -1.76 -14.59
N ILE A 55 5.99 -1.04 -13.48
CA ILE A 55 6.47 -1.47 -12.15
C ILE A 55 5.75 -2.73 -11.68
N ILE A 56 4.41 -2.73 -11.76
CA ILE A 56 3.59 -3.87 -11.37
C ILE A 56 3.88 -5.10 -12.24
N LYS A 57 4.16 -4.91 -13.53
CA LYS A 57 4.57 -6.00 -14.41
C LYS A 57 5.82 -6.71 -13.89
N VAL A 58 6.84 -5.94 -13.51
CA VAL A 58 8.08 -6.49 -12.93
C VAL A 58 7.78 -7.25 -11.64
N HIS A 59 6.91 -6.73 -10.79
CA HIS A 59 6.49 -7.42 -9.57
C HIS A 59 5.74 -8.73 -9.88
N ILE A 60 4.77 -8.73 -10.79
CA ILE A 60 4.06 -9.95 -11.22
C ILE A 60 5.04 -10.97 -11.81
N ASP A 61 5.98 -10.53 -12.63
CA ASP A 61 6.99 -11.39 -13.24
C ASP A 61 7.91 -12.04 -12.20
N ALA A 62 8.33 -11.29 -11.17
CA ALA A 62 9.16 -11.81 -10.09
C ALA A 62 8.48 -12.94 -9.30
N TYR A 63 7.14 -12.88 -9.15
CA TYR A 63 6.35 -13.88 -8.43
C TYR A 63 5.50 -14.77 -9.36
N ARG A 64 5.83 -14.81 -10.66
CA ARG A 64 4.99 -15.44 -11.71
C ARG A 64 4.60 -16.87 -11.40
N GLU A 65 5.52 -17.71 -10.94
CA GLU A 65 5.24 -19.11 -10.64
C GLU A 65 4.33 -19.27 -9.42
N LYS A 66 4.44 -18.39 -8.41
CA LYS A 66 3.52 -18.37 -7.26
C LYS A 66 2.11 -18.02 -7.71
N PHE A 67 1.97 -17.01 -8.58
CA PHE A 67 0.68 -16.66 -9.17
C PHE A 67 0.12 -17.79 -10.04
N LYS A 68 0.91 -18.42 -10.92
CA LYS A 68 0.45 -19.56 -11.73
C LYS A 68 -0.03 -20.73 -10.88
N ASN A 69 0.69 -21.05 -9.80
CA ASN A 69 0.31 -22.12 -8.88
C ASN A 69 -0.96 -21.79 -8.09
N HIS A 70 -1.17 -20.52 -7.71
CA HIS A 70 -2.45 -20.09 -7.15
C HIS A 70 -3.57 -20.18 -8.19
N PHE A 71 -3.40 -19.59 -9.37
CA PHE A 71 -4.43 -19.54 -10.40
C PHE A 71 -4.67 -20.87 -11.14
N SER A 72 -3.82 -21.87 -10.98
CA SER A 72 -4.11 -23.24 -11.45
C SER A 72 -5.29 -23.85 -10.67
N ARG A 73 -5.43 -23.47 -9.39
CA ARG A 73 -6.46 -23.94 -8.44
C ARG A 73 -7.64 -22.96 -8.36
N CYS A 74 -7.35 -21.67 -8.28
CA CYS A 74 -8.33 -20.61 -8.14
C CYS A 74 -8.52 -19.89 -9.48
N LYS A 75 -9.68 -20.01 -10.13
CA LYS A 75 -9.93 -19.37 -11.45
C LYS A 75 -10.60 -18.00 -11.36
N THR A 76 -10.61 -17.39 -10.18
CA THR A 76 -11.25 -16.09 -9.96
C THR A 76 -10.20 -14.96 -9.94
N PRO A 77 -10.56 -13.76 -10.43
CA PRO A 77 -9.68 -12.60 -10.28
C PRO A 77 -9.50 -12.22 -8.81
N ILE A 78 -8.31 -11.75 -8.47
CA ILE A 78 -7.99 -11.14 -7.19
C ILE A 78 -8.05 -9.62 -7.36
N ILE A 79 -8.67 -8.94 -6.39
CA ILE A 79 -8.69 -7.49 -6.30
C ILE A 79 -8.15 -7.09 -4.94
N SER A 80 -7.24 -6.12 -4.90
CA SER A 80 -6.91 -5.40 -3.68
C SER A 80 -6.87 -3.91 -3.92
N PHE A 81 -7.02 -3.14 -2.84
CA PHE A 81 -6.90 -1.70 -2.85
C PHE A 81 -6.41 -1.23 -1.49
N ASP A 82 -5.71 -0.10 -1.50
CA ASP A 82 -5.28 0.62 -0.30
C ASP A 82 -5.86 2.02 -0.32
N VAL A 83 -6.37 2.44 0.85
CA VAL A 83 -6.98 3.75 1.07
C VAL A 83 -6.10 4.55 2.02
N GLU A 84 -5.45 5.57 1.48
CA GLU A 84 -4.57 6.41 2.28
C GLU A 84 -5.30 7.64 2.83
N GLU A 85 -5.02 7.95 4.09
CA GLU A 85 -5.80 8.90 4.88
C GLU A 85 -4.93 9.86 5.69
N ILE A 86 -5.37 11.10 5.75
CA ILE A 86 -4.83 12.09 6.69
C ILE A 86 -5.97 12.57 7.58
N PHE A 87 -5.85 12.36 8.89
CA PHE A 87 -6.87 12.76 9.87
C PHE A 87 -8.28 12.23 9.56
N ASN A 88 -8.38 10.97 9.11
CA ASN A 88 -9.62 10.28 8.65
C ASN A 88 -10.23 10.81 7.35
N GLU A 89 -9.47 11.57 6.57
CA GLU A 89 -9.88 12.04 5.25
C GLU A 89 -9.06 11.34 4.18
N ILE A 90 -9.73 10.70 3.22
CA ILE A 90 -9.07 10.03 2.11
C ILE A 90 -8.30 11.07 1.30
N ILE A 91 -7.07 10.74 0.93
CA ILE A 91 -6.22 11.58 0.09
C ILE A 91 -5.92 10.93 -1.26
N CYS A 92 -5.85 9.61 -1.31
CA CYS A 92 -5.79 8.82 -2.53
C CYS A 92 -6.29 7.40 -2.28
N VAL A 93 -6.68 6.73 -3.37
CA VAL A 93 -6.98 5.30 -3.39
C VAL A 93 -6.25 4.69 -4.56
N MET A 94 -5.56 3.58 -4.31
CA MET A 94 -4.93 2.77 -5.36
C MET A 94 -5.46 1.35 -5.27
N GLY A 95 -5.68 0.74 -6.41
CA GLY A 95 -6.14 -0.64 -6.48
C GLY A 95 -5.47 -1.39 -7.62
N ILE A 96 -5.44 -2.70 -7.47
CA ILE A 96 -4.99 -3.62 -8.50
C ILE A 96 -5.98 -4.78 -8.60
N ARG A 97 -6.34 -5.12 -9.83
CA ARG A 97 -7.01 -6.39 -10.17
C ARG A 97 -6.03 -7.25 -10.94
N ILE A 98 -5.87 -8.51 -10.57
CA ILE A 98 -5.08 -9.50 -11.30
C ILE A 98 -6.00 -10.66 -11.70
N ALA A 99 -6.03 -10.97 -12.99
CA ALA A 99 -6.82 -12.07 -13.54
C ALA A 99 -6.00 -13.37 -13.61
N PRO A 100 -6.65 -14.54 -13.80
CA PRO A 100 -5.95 -15.83 -13.85
C PRO A 100 -4.91 -16.00 -14.95
N ASP A 101 -5.02 -15.23 -16.04
CA ASP A 101 -4.04 -15.18 -17.14
C ASP A 101 -2.87 -14.22 -16.86
N LEU A 102 -2.81 -13.69 -15.63
CA LEU A 102 -1.86 -12.68 -15.15
C LEU A 102 -2.01 -11.30 -15.81
N SER A 103 -3.06 -11.08 -16.60
CA SER A 103 -3.44 -9.73 -17.00
C SER A 103 -3.90 -8.95 -15.76
N TYR A 104 -3.63 -7.66 -15.73
CA TYR A 104 -3.94 -6.82 -14.58
C TYR A 104 -4.46 -5.44 -14.99
N GLU A 105 -5.17 -4.82 -14.05
CA GLU A 105 -5.71 -3.47 -14.18
C GLU A 105 -5.36 -2.68 -12.91
N ILE A 106 -4.82 -1.47 -13.09
CA ILE A 106 -4.55 -0.53 -11.99
C ILE A 106 -5.71 0.46 -11.90
N TYR A 107 -6.27 0.58 -10.70
CA TYR A 107 -7.21 1.62 -10.32
C TYR A 107 -6.49 2.73 -9.55
N MET A 108 -6.90 3.96 -9.82
CA MET A 108 -6.37 5.15 -9.17
C MET A 108 -7.50 6.14 -8.97
N ASP A 109 -7.63 6.71 -7.78
CA ASP A 109 -8.54 7.82 -7.52
C ASP A 109 -7.96 8.79 -6.48
N ALA A 110 -8.33 10.05 -6.60
CA ALA A 110 -7.93 11.11 -5.68
C ALA A 110 -9.07 12.12 -5.55
N PRO A 111 -9.45 12.54 -4.33
CA PRO A 111 -10.57 13.46 -4.16
C PRO A 111 -10.41 14.79 -4.89
N THR A 112 -11.45 15.20 -5.62
CA THR A 112 -11.49 16.53 -6.24
C THR A 112 -11.80 17.60 -5.18
N GLY A 113 -10.75 18.23 -4.64
CA GLY A 113 -10.84 19.35 -3.70
C GLY A 113 -10.42 19.02 -2.27
N ARG A 114 -10.84 19.85 -1.30
CA ARG A 114 -10.48 19.64 0.11
C ARG A 114 -11.03 18.29 0.59
N PRO A 115 -10.23 17.48 1.29
CA PRO A 115 -10.75 16.29 1.93
C PRO A 115 -11.85 16.63 2.94
N GLY A 116 -12.70 15.64 3.18
CA GLY A 116 -13.86 15.78 4.05
C GLY A 116 -14.86 14.65 3.82
N LYS A 117 -15.80 14.46 4.77
CA LYS A 117 -16.72 13.30 4.81
C LYS A 117 -17.43 13.01 3.47
N LYS A 118 -17.95 14.05 2.80
CA LYS A 118 -18.64 13.92 1.50
C LYS A 118 -17.71 13.35 0.42
N ARG A 119 -16.46 13.80 0.39
CA ARG A 119 -15.45 13.39 -0.60
C ARG A 119 -14.91 11.99 -0.31
N THR A 120 -14.68 11.66 0.97
CA THR A 120 -14.40 10.28 1.41
C THR A 120 -15.46 9.30 0.90
N LYS A 121 -16.75 9.61 1.13
CA LYS A 121 -17.86 8.77 0.64
C LYS A 121 -17.87 8.65 -0.89
N THR A 122 -17.55 9.74 -1.60
CA THR A 122 -17.50 9.75 -3.07
C THR A 122 -16.38 8.84 -3.60
N ALA A 123 -15.17 8.95 -3.06
CA ALA A 123 -14.04 8.11 -3.43
C ALA A 123 -14.34 6.62 -3.18
N MET A 124 -14.89 6.28 -2.01
CA MET A 124 -15.30 4.89 -1.73
C MET A 124 -16.38 4.39 -2.69
N ASN A 125 -17.36 5.23 -3.06
CA ASN A 125 -18.35 4.85 -4.07
C ASN A 125 -17.71 4.53 -5.43
N HIS A 126 -16.68 5.27 -5.83
CA HIS A 126 -15.95 4.99 -7.07
C HIS A 126 -15.21 3.65 -7.01
N VAL A 127 -14.55 3.34 -5.88
CA VAL A 127 -13.91 2.03 -5.63
C VAL A 127 -14.95 0.91 -5.74
N MET A 128 -16.10 1.07 -5.07
CA MET A 128 -17.17 0.08 -5.14
C MET A 128 -17.69 -0.11 -6.57
N ASN A 129 -17.81 0.97 -7.35
CA ASN A 129 -18.24 0.88 -8.74
C ASN A 129 -17.20 0.18 -9.62
N TRP A 130 -15.91 0.44 -9.41
CA TRP A 130 -14.82 -0.26 -10.08
C TRP A 130 -14.85 -1.77 -9.77
N ILE A 131 -14.99 -2.16 -8.50
CA ILE A 131 -15.08 -3.57 -8.09
C ILE A 131 -16.32 -4.23 -8.72
N LYS A 132 -17.46 -3.54 -8.78
CA LYS A 132 -18.69 -4.05 -9.40
C LYS A 132 -18.55 -4.38 -10.89
N GLN A 133 -17.68 -3.66 -11.61
CA GLN A 133 -17.42 -3.88 -13.03
C GLN A 133 -16.64 -5.17 -13.29
N THR A 134 -16.05 -5.79 -12.26
CA THR A 134 -15.36 -7.07 -12.41
C THR A 134 -16.35 -8.19 -12.74
N LYS A 135 -16.08 -8.91 -13.83
CA LYS A 135 -16.84 -10.09 -14.24
C LYS A 135 -16.57 -11.26 -13.29
N GLY A 136 -17.62 -12.01 -12.95
CA GLY A 136 -17.54 -13.13 -12.01
C GLY A 136 -17.54 -12.68 -10.54
N THR A 137 -17.19 -13.62 -9.66
CA THR A 137 -17.09 -13.44 -8.20
C THR A 137 -15.61 -13.33 -7.83
N PRO A 138 -15.05 -12.12 -7.70
CA PRO A 138 -13.65 -11.95 -7.36
C PRO A 138 -13.35 -12.31 -5.90
N VAL A 139 -12.08 -12.58 -5.62
CA VAL A 139 -11.52 -12.49 -4.28
C VAL A 139 -11.12 -11.03 -4.04
N ILE A 140 -11.58 -10.44 -2.94
CA ILE A 140 -11.36 -9.04 -2.58
C ILE A 140 -10.53 -9.00 -1.30
N LEU A 141 -9.32 -8.48 -1.41
CA LEU A 141 -8.35 -8.41 -0.32
C LEU A 141 -8.33 -7.00 0.27
N ILE A 142 -8.55 -6.90 1.58
CA ILE A 142 -8.46 -5.66 2.35
C ILE A 142 -7.30 -5.73 3.33
N HIS A 143 -6.78 -4.56 3.72
CA HIS A 143 -5.66 -4.44 4.62
C HIS A 143 -6.13 -4.15 6.06
N GLY A 144 -6.03 -5.18 6.91
CA GLY A 144 -6.20 -5.04 8.34
C GLY A 144 -7.57 -4.49 8.75
N PHE A 145 -7.57 -3.48 9.61
CA PHE A 145 -8.78 -2.92 10.25
C PHE A 145 -8.95 -1.43 9.97
N ASN A 146 -8.50 -0.94 8.81
CA ASN A 146 -8.77 0.44 8.41
C ASN A 146 -10.30 0.68 8.46
N LYS A 147 -10.73 1.75 9.12
CA LYS A 147 -12.15 2.06 9.33
C LYS A 147 -12.94 2.17 8.03
N ASN A 148 -12.38 2.78 6.99
CA ASN A 148 -13.10 2.97 5.72
C ASN A 148 -13.18 1.68 4.90
N GLU A 149 -12.15 0.84 4.94
CA GLU A 149 -12.18 -0.51 4.37
C GLU A 149 -13.19 -1.39 5.13
N THR A 150 -13.13 -1.36 6.47
CA THR A 150 -14.01 -2.12 7.36
C THR A 150 -15.48 -1.75 7.16
N ALA A 151 -15.78 -0.46 7.01
CA ALA A 151 -17.14 0.03 6.74
C ALA A 151 -17.69 -0.44 5.39
N SER A 152 -16.83 -0.89 4.48
CA SER A 152 -17.21 -1.35 3.14
C SER A 152 -17.36 -2.87 3.06
N ILE A 153 -16.92 -3.64 4.08
CA ILE A 153 -16.88 -5.10 4.08
C ILE A 153 -18.23 -5.72 3.72
N ASP A 154 -19.32 -5.30 4.36
CA ASP A 154 -20.64 -5.91 4.14
C ASP A 154 -21.15 -5.68 2.71
N ILE A 155 -20.75 -4.56 2.09
CA ILE A 155 -21.09 -4.27 0.69
C ILE A 155 -20.21 -5.12 -0.23
N LEU A 156 -18.92 -5.26 0.08
CA LEU A 156 -17.96 -6.05 -0.70
C LEU A 156 -18.30 -7.55 -0.68
N LYS A 157 -18.74 -8.08 0.47
CA LYS A 157 -19.18 -9.48 0.62
C LYS A 157 -20.34 -9.86 -0.30
N LYS A 158 -21.16 -8.90 -0.73
CA LYS A 158 -22.24 -9.13 -1.72
C LYS A 158 -21.70 -9.31 -3.14
N LYS A 159 -20.44 -8.93 -3.40
CA LYS A 159 -19.83 -8.97 -4.74
C LYS A 159 -18.77 -10.07 -4.87
N GLY A 160 -18.08 -10.43 -3.78
CA GLY A 160 -16.97 -11.37 -3.82
C GLY A 160 -16.63 -11.96 -2.45
N LYS A 161 -15.67 -12.89 -2.43
CA LYS A 161 -15.07 -13.40 -1.19
C LYS A 161 -14.16 -12.31 -0.64
N VAL A 162 -14.50 -11.74 0.53
CA VAL A 162 -13.66 -10.73 1.18
C VAL A 162 -12.70 -11.39 2.16
N ILE A 163 -11.42 -11.10 2.04
CA ILE A 163 -10.35 -11.64 2.89
C ILE A 163 -9.59 -10.49 3.54
N ASN A 164 -9.34 -10.61 4.83
CA ASN A 164 -8.49 -9.70 5.58
C ASN A 164 -7.08 -10.30 5.66
N THR A 165 -6.14 -9.72 4.93
CA THR A 165 -4.78 -10.27 4.79
C THR A 165 -3.96 -10.13 6.07
N GLN A 166 -4.33 -9.25 7.00
CA GLN A 166 -3.70 -9.22 8.33
C GLN A 166 -4.01 -10.49 9.13
N LEU A 167 -5.18 -11.09 8.94
CA LEU A 167 -5.53 -12.36 9.58
C LEU A 167 -4.76 -13.53 8.95
N GLU A 168 -4.61 -13.55 7.62
CA GLU A 168 -3.76 -14.55 6.94
C GLU A 168 -2.30 -14.45 7.40
N LEU A 169 -1.74 -13.24 7.52
CA LEU A 169 -0.39 -13.06 8.09
C LEU A 169 -0.27 -13.65 9.51
N ARG A 170 -1.29 -13.44 10.35
CA ARG A 170 -1.32 -14.02 11.70
C ARG A 170 -1.31 -15.55 11.66
N GLU A 171 -2.00 -16.16 10.70
CA GLU A 171 -2.02 -17.61 10.52
C GLU A 171 -0.66 -18.14 10.07
N ILE A 172 -0.03 -17.50 9.07
CA ILE A 172 1.35 -17.81 8.65
C ILE A 172 2.32 -17.82 9.83
N ILE A 173 2.25 -16.80 10.70
CA ILE A 173 3.12 -16.67 11.87
C ILE A 173 2.88 -17.81 12.87
N LYS A 174 1.62 -18.24 13.04
CA LYS A 174 1.24 -19.26 14.03
C LYS A 174 1.62 -20.67 13.65
N GLU A 175 1.45 -21.10 12.40
CA GLU A 175 1.60 -22.52 12.04
C GLU A 175 3.01 -22.93 11.59
N GLY A 176 4.03 -22.13 11.91
CA GLY A 176 5.43 -22.54 11.76
C GLY A 176 6.31 -21.52 11.05
N ASN A 177 5.70 -20.48 10.43
CA ASN A 177 6.40 -19.31 9.93
C ASN A 177 7.64 -19.62 9.07
N GLU A 178 7.44 -20.33 7.95
CA GLU A 178 8.52 -20.67 7.00
C GLU A 178 9.32 -19.44 6.56
N PHE A 179 8.70 -18.26 6.59
CA PHE A 179 9.27 -16.99 6.17
C PHE A 179 10.06 -16.25 7.25
N GLY A 180 9.96 -16.65 8.53
CA GLY A 180 10.63 -15.97 9.65
C GLY A 180 10.00 -14.62 10.06
N ILE A 181 8.73 -14.40 9.75
CA ILE A 181 7.95 -13.20 10.11
C ILE A 181 7.66 -13.16 11.62
N GLU A 182 8.19 -12.19 12.34
CA GLU A 182 7.99 -12.13 13.80
C GLU A 182 6.69 -11.41 14.21
N LYS A 183 6.12 -10.60 13.33
CA LYS A 183 4.97 -9.71 13.64
C LYS A 183 4.02 -9.58 12.45
N GLU A 184 2.76 -9.28 12.74
CA GLU A 184 1.72 -8.95 11.77
C GLU A 184 1.96 -7.57 11.13
N ASN A 185 3.01 -7.47 10.32
CA ASN A 185 3.44 -6.26 9.65
C ASN A 185 3.74 -6.57 8.18
N LEU A 186 3.10 -5.84 7.26
CA LEU A 186 3.34 -6.00 5.83
C LEU A 186 4.81 -5.81 5.45
N HIS A 187 5.55 -4.91 6.11
CA HIS A 187 6.96 -4.67 5.77
C HIS A 187 7.86 -5.81 6.23
N ASP A 188 7.61 -6.36 7.42
CA ASP A 188 8.33 -7.55 7.89
C ASP A 188 8.07 -8.71 6.90
N PHE A 189 6.82 -8.87 6.43
CA PHE A 189 6.50 -9.82 5.37
C PHE A 189 7.24 -9.51 4.05
N GLN A 190 7.26 -8.26 3.59
CA GLN A 190 7.96 -7.85 2.36
C GLN A 190 9.44 -8.24 2.41
N ASP A 191 10.10 -7.95 3.52
CA ASP A 191 11.51 -8.27 3.71
C ASP A 191 11.75 -9.80 3.67
N CYS A 192 10.91 -10.57 4.38
CA CYS A 192 10.97 -12.02 4.40
C CYS A 192 10.78 -12.67 3.02
N VAL A 193 9.88 -12.14 2.18
CA VAL A 193 9.59 -12.68 0.84
C VAL A 193 10.39 -12.01 -0.27
N GLY A 194 11.38 -11.18 0.10
CA GLY A 194 12.26 -10.47 -0.83
C GLY A 194 11.57 -9.41 -1.69
N PHE A 195 10.41 -8.91 -1.28
CA PHE A 195 9.68 -7.88 -2.03
C PHE A 195 10.33 -6.51 -1.84
N GLN A 196 10.86 -5.96 -2.94
CA GLN A 196 11.54 -4.66 -2.92
C GLN A 196 10.61 -3.55 -3.43
N THR A 197 10.09 -2.75 -2.50
CA THR A 197 9.30 -1.55 -2.83
C THR A 197 10.10 -0.55 -3.66
N ARG A 198 9.46 0.08 -4.64
CA ARG A 198 10.04 1.18 -5.42
C ARG A 198 9.70 2.54 -4.83
N ALA A 199 8.57 2.68 -4.14
CA ALA A 199 8.23 3.89 -3.42
C ALA A 199 8.98 4.02 -2.08
N CYS A 200 9.12 5.25 -1.61
CA CYS A 200 9.71 5.54 -0.31
C CYS A 200 8.78 5.09 0.84
N THR A 201 9.15 4.02 1.55
CA THR A 201 8.47 3.55 2.78
C THR A 201 8.73 4.46 3.99
N PHE A 202 9.83 5.21 3.96
CA PHE A 202 10.28 6.10 5.03
C PHE A 202 9.28 7.22 5.38
N LEU A 203 8.34 7.51 4.47
CA LEU A 203 7.33 8.53 4.65
C LEU A 203 6.37 8.20 5.82
N LYS A 204 5.99 6.94 6.01
CA LYS A 204 5.03 6.47 7.04
C LYS A 204 5.72 5.75 8.20
N HIS A 205 6.86 5.12 7.92
CA HIS A 205 7.54 4.18 8.81
C HIS A 205 8.82 4.71 9.43
N ALA A 206 9.05 6.02 9.38
CA ALA A 206 10.13 6.65 10.14
C ALA A 206 10.11 6.31 11.65
N ARG A 207 9.00 5.77 12.17
CA ARG A 207 8.85 5.29 13.55
C ARG A 207 9.63 4.00 13.84
N ASP A 208 10.03 3.28 12.80
CA ASP A 208 10.79 2.03 12.88
C ASP A 208 12.30 2.31 13.03
N PHE A 209 12.71 3.57 12.92
CA PHE A 209 14.05 4.04 13.27
C PHE A 209 14.05 4.52 14.73
N PRO A 210 14.62 3.72 15.66
CA PRO A 210 14.58 4.03 17.09
C PRO A 210 15.28 5.34 17.45
N GLU A 211 16.16 5.83 16.57
CA GLU A 211 16.91 7.08 16.72
C GLU A 211 16.05 8.32 16.42
N LEU A 212 14.91 8.15 15.73
CA LEU A 212 14.07 9.27 15.31
C LEU A 212 13.03 9.66 16.38
N PRO A 213 12.86 10.97 16.65
CA PRO A 213 11.90 11.43 17.66
C PRO A 213 10.45 11.21 17.18
N LYS A 214 9.80 10.16 17.70
CA LYS A 214 8.43 9.73 17.34
C LYS A 214 7.40 10.88 17.26
N LYS A 215 7.42 11.82 18.21
CA LYS A 215 6.51 12.98 18.23
C LYS A 215 6.61 13.88 16.98
N LYS A 216 7.79 13.97 16.35
CA LYS A 216 8.00 14.81 15.16
C LYS A 216 7.50 14.14 13.87
N LEU A 217 7.37 12.81 13.87
CA LEU A 217 6.95 12.03 12.71
C LEU A 217 5.46 12.18 12.41
N VAL A 218 4.64 12.30 13.45
CA VAL A 218 3.18 12.47 13.36
C VAL A 218 2.77 13.65 12.47
N PHE A 219 3.58 14.71 12.43
CA PHE A 219 3.30 15.89 11.60
C PHE A 219 4.00 15.88 10.24
N LEU A 220 5.11 15.13 10.12
CA LEU A 220 5.89 15.11 8.89
C LEU A 220 5.18 14.36 7.78
N TRP A 221 4.60 13.20 8.11
CA TRP A 221 3.85 12.36 7.16
C TRP A 221 2.71 13.12 6.48
N PRO A 222 1.77 13.77 7.22
CA PRO A 222 0.71 14.56 6.59
C PRO A 222 1.22 15.68 5.66
N HIS A 223 2.36 16.29 5.98
CA HIS A 223 2.93 17.34 5.12
C HIS A 223 3.51 16.76 3.84
N GLN A 224 4.27 15.66 3.92
CA GLN A 224 4.85 14.99 2.76
C GLN A 224 3.77 14.43 1.84
N ALA A 225 2.74 13.79 2.39
CA ALA A 225 1.61 13.28 1.63
C ALA A 225 0.91 14.38 0.82
N LYS A 226 0.69 15.55 1.43
CA LYS A 226 0.12 16.73 0.73
C LYS A 226 1.02 17.27 -0.37
N ILE A 227 2.34 17.34 -0.12
CA ILE A 227 3.32 17.77 -1.13
C ILE A 227 3.29 16.79 -2.31
N CYS A 228 3.36 15.48 -2.04
CA CYS A 228 3.32 14.43 -3.06
C CYS A 228 2.09 14.53 -3.96
N ILE A 229 0.90 14.61 -3.37
CA ILE A 229 -0.35 14.69 -4.12
C ILE A 229 -0.42 15.98 -4.95
N THR A 230 0.11 17.09 -4.43
CA THR A 230 0.17 18.33 -5.21
C THR A 230 1.10 18.17 -6.41
N HIS A 231 2.28 17.58 -6.21
CA HIS A 231 3.22 17.36 -7.32
C HIS A 231 2.53 16.53 -8.43
N ALA A 232 1.85 15.44 -8.06
CA ALA A 232 1.07 14.64 -9.00
C ALA A 232 -0.04 15.45 -9.70
N SER A 233 -0.80 16.25 -8.95
CA SER A 233 -1.86 17.13 -9.48
C SER A 233 -1.33 18.13 -10.51
N LYS A 234 -0.13 18.66 -10.30
CA LYS A 234 0.53 19.61 -11.20
C LYS A 234 1.36 18.96 -12.31
N GLY A 235 1.55 17.64 -12.27
CA GLY A 235 2.51 16.95 -13.14
C GLY A 235 3.96 17.32 -12.87
N GLU A 236 4.28 17.74 -11.65
CA GLU A 236 5.66 17.98 -11.20
C GLU A 236 6.32 16.63 -10.83
N PRO A 237 7.63 16.46 -11.06
CA PRO A 237 8.33 15.26 -10.63
C PRO A 237 8.21 15.00 -9.13
N PHE A 238 8.09 13.73 -8.75
CA PHE A 238 8.17 13.35 -7.34
C PHE A 238 9.57 13.63 -6.79
N ARG A 239 9.60 14.11 -5.55
CA ARG A 239 10.87 14.28 -4.83
C ARG A 239 11.50 12.93 -4.55
N ARG A 240 12.82 12.88 -4.44
CA ARG A 240 13.53 11.71 -3.89
C ARG A 240 13.76 11.89 -2.40
N CYS A 241 13.55 10.83 -1.62
CA CYS A 241 13.84 10.84 -0.19
C CYS A 241 15.35 10.94 0.04
N THR A 242 15.81 11.80 0.94
CA THR A 242 17.25 11.92 1.23
C THR A 242 17.81 10.77 2.06
N LEU A 243 16.96 9.86 2.54
CA LEU A 243 17.36 8.72 3.37
C LEU A 243 17.51 7.44 2.55
N CYS A 244 16.50 7.08 1.76
CA CYS A 244 16.50 5.85 0.96
C CYS A 244 16.60 6.09 -0.56
N GLU A 245 16.66 7.36 -1.00
CA GLU A 245 16.72 7.76 -2.42
C GLU A 245 15.55 7.30 -3.29
N LYS A 246 14.55 6.64 -2.73
CA LYS A 246 13.33 6.26 -3.44
C LYS A 246 12.44 7.49 -3.70
N PRO A 247 11.65 7.50 -4.79
CA PRO A 247 10.64 8.52 -5.02
C PRO A 247 9.64 8.58 -3.85
N GLN A 248 9.34 9.80 -3.41
CA GLN A 248 8.29 10.11 -2.45
C GLN A 248 6.96 10.16 -3.20
N ASP A 249 6.54 9.00 -3.69
CA ASP A 249 5.33 8.79 -4.48
C ASP A 249 4.31 7.99 -3.66
N MET A 250 3.27 8.68 -3.20
CA MET A 250 2.20 8.13 -2.39
C MET A 250 1.33 7.13 -3.15
N PHE A 251 1.08 7.39 -4.44
CA PHE A 251 0.23 6.50 -5.24
C PHE A 251 0.96 5.19 -5.50
N LEU A 252 2.25 5.27 -5.84
CA LEU A 252 3.04 4.04 -5.97
C LEU A 252 3.16 3.30 -4.64
N TYR A 253 3.35 4.00 -3.52
CA TYR A 253 3.38 3.39 -2.18
C TYR A 253 2.08 2.61 -1.89
N CYS A 254 0.91 3.24 -2.03
CA CYS A 254 -0.38 2.58 -1.81
C CYS A 254 -0.61 1.40 -2.76
N LEU A 255 -0.18 1.53 -4.02
CA LEU A 255 -0.28 0.44 -4.99
C LEU A 255 0.62 -0.75 -4.62
N GLU A 256 1.83 -0.50 -4.11
CA GLU A 256 2.73 -1.56 -3.65
C GLU A 256 2.23 -2.22 -2.35
N ASP A 257 1.60 -1.48 -1.45
CA ASP A 257 0.90 -2.05 -0.28
C ASP A 257 -0.27 -2.94 -0.74
N ALA A 258 -1.09 -2.48 -1.69
CA ALA A 258 -2.16 -3.28 -2.30
C ALA A 258 -1.64 -4.48 -3.12
N PHE A 259 -0.42 -4.43 -3.65
CA PHE A 259 0.20 -5.60 -4.27
C PHE A 259 0.71 -6.58 -3.21
N THR A 260 1.22 -6.07 -2.09
CA THR A 260 1.73 -6.89 -0.99
C THR A 260 0.61 -7.71 -0.36
N THR A 261 -0.58 -7.14 -0.18
CA THR A 261 -1.76 -7.90 0.27
C THR A 261 -2.10 -9.05 -0.68
N VAL A 262 -1.97 -8.84 -2.00
CA VAL A 262 -2.13 -9.92 -2.99
C VAL A 262 -1.07 -11.00 -2.80
N LEU A 263 0.19 -10.63 -2.58
CA LEU A 263 1.26 -11.59 -2.32
C LEU A 263 1.04 -12.40 -1.04
N VAL A 264 0.58 -11.76 0.04
CA VAL A 264 0.20 -12.46 1.28
C VAL A 264 -0.78 -13.58 0.98
N HIS A 265 -1.87 -13.26 0.30
CA HIS A 265 -2.92 -14.23 -0.01
C HIS A 265 -2.42 -15.37 -0.93
N VAL A 266 -1.70 -15.02 -1.99
CA VAL A 266 -1.16 -16.01 -2.96
C VAL A 266 -0.18 -16.97 -2.29
N LEU A 267 0.67 -16.47 -1.39
CA LEU A 267 1.62 -17.28 -0.66
C LEU A 267 0.96 -18.09 0.46
N HIS A 268 0.00 -17.51 1.17
CA HIS A 268 -0.78 -18.19 2.20
C HIS A 268 -1.47 -19.44 1.66
N GLU A 269 -2.27 -19.32 0.59
CA GLU A 269 -2.97 -20.48 0.00
C GLU A 269 -2.00 -21.51 -0.61
N SER A 270 -0.79 -21.10 -0.99
CA SER A 270 0.24 -22.02 -1.47
C SER A 270 0.83 -22.84 -0.33
N TRP A 271 1.12 -22.18 0.80
CA TRP A 271 1.67 -22.79 1.99
C TRP A 271 0.67 -23.72 2.70
N GLU A 272 -0.59 -23.31 2.87
CA GLU A 272 -1.63 -24.18 3.47
C GLU A 272 -1.74 -25.53 2.74
N CYS A 273 -1.64 -25.51 1.41
CA CYS A 273 -1.66 -26.73 0.61
C CYS A 273 -0.44 -27.63 0.84
N GLN A 274 0.74 -27.04 1.05
CA GLN A 274 1.95 -27.81 1.38
C GLN A 274 1.81 -28.46 2.77
N VAL A 275 1.40 -27.68 3.77
CA VAL A 275 1.17 -28.17 5.14
C VAL A 275 0.13 -29.29 5.18
N MET A 276 -0.98 -29.14 4.45
CA MET A 276 -2.03 -30.16 4.38
C MET A 276 -1.53 -31.43 3.66
N ALA A 277 -0.74 -31.30 2.60
CA ALA A 277 -0.15 -32.44 1.90
C ALA A 277 0.87 -33.20 2.78
N GLU A 278 1.67 -32.49 3.58
CA GLU A 278 2.61 -33.10 4.53
C GLU A 278 1.88 -33.82 5.67
N LYS A 279 0.85 -33.19 6.25
CA LYS A 279 -0.01 -33.82 7.27
C LYS A 279 -0.66 -35.10 6.74
N ALA A 280 -1.20 -35.08 5.53
CA ALA A 280 -1.79 -36.27 4.91
C ALA A 280 -0.77 -37.40 4.71
N LYS A 281 0.48 -37.08 4.33
CA LYS A 281 1.56 -38.07 4.22
C LYS A 281 1.99 -38.64 5.58
N SER A 282 1.92 -37.85 6.65
CA SER A 282 2.29 -38.31 8.00
C SER A 282 1.25 -39.21 8.67
N GLN A 283 0.02 -39.24 8.13
CA GLN A 283 -1.11 -40.02 8.64
C GLN A 283 -1.42 -41.29 7.84
N ALA A 284 -0.75 -41.48 6.69
CA ALA A 284 -0.87 -42.64 5.81
C ALA A 284 0.30 -43.61 6.04
#